data_AF-A0A8T5H2X0-F1
#
_entry.id   AF-A0A8T5H2X0-F1
#
_cell.length_a   1.000
_cell.length_b   1.000
_cell.length_c   1.000
_cell.angle_alpha   90.00
_cell.angle_beta   90.00
_cell.angle_gamma   90.00
#
_symmetry.space_group_name_H-M   'P 1'
#
loop_
_entity.id
_entity.type
_entity.pdbx_description
1 polymer ?
#
loop_
_entity_poly.entity_id
_entity_poly.type
_entity_poly.pdbx_seq_one_letter_code
_entity_poly.pdbx_strand_id
1 'polypeptide(L)'
;MVSVNIKKFSTIFLIIVFLLSLAPLVQAEDQGEYHTAVIFYNEACSMCSMYIKQELIPTLEEAGIKEIIKKDYINEKKNRVVLNELNKRLNIPPKLQGHFTVFIDNKVVLGGHVPKHVVMDLLTKDLEYDRILVLQDEMKNAKSYFAWGFKGDAKEYTIDSSITGYLNWFTENEDSLTKPENSYSSSWKFSTMLPLIVSSGFLDGINPCAFAVL
;
A
#
# COMPACT_ATOMS: atom_id res chain seq x y z
N MET A 1 51.19 33.45 41.02
CA MET A 1 51.50 32.87 39.68
C MET A 1 51.47 31.35 39.79
N VAL A 2 50.41 30.70 39.28
CA VAL A 2 50.27 29.24 39.30
C VAL A 2 50.89 28.70 38.01
N SER A 3 52.04 28.02 38.12
CA SER A 3 52.66 27.33 36.99
C SER A 3 51.90 26.05 36.69
N VAL A 4 51.11 26.07 35.61
CA VAL A 4 50.41 24.88 35.11
C VAL A 4 51.42 23.96 34.43
N ASN A 5 51.53 22.73 34.91
CA ASN A 5 52.48 21.74 34.43
C ASN A 5 51.99 21.13 33.10
N ILE A 6 52.44 21.72 31.98
CA ILE A 6 52.02 21.43 30.59
C ILE A 6 52.07 19.93 30.25
N LYS A 7 53.00 19.16 30.86
CA LYS A 7 53.10 17.72 30.64
C LYS A 7 51.89 16.94 31.17
N LYS A 8 51.30 17.35 32.31
CA LYS A 8 50.11 16.71 32.89
C LYS A 8 48.83 17.04 32.10
N PHE A 9 48.77 18.24 31.52
CA PHE A 9 47.63 18.66 30.68
C PHE A 9 47.59 17.87 29.36
N SER A 10 48.76 17.61 28.77
CA SER A 10 48.88 16.81 27.55
C SER A 10 48.43 15.36 27.75
N THR A 11 48.74 14.73 28.90
CA THR A 11 48.32 13.34 29.18
C THR A 11 46.83 13.23 29.42
N ILE A 12 46.22 14.19 30.13
CA ILE A 12 44.78 14.23 30.36
C ILE A 12 44.02 14.44 29.04
N PHE A 13 44.52 15.32 28.17
CA PHE A 13 43.93 15.55 26.85
C PHE A 13 43.94 14.28 25.98
N LEU A 14 45.05 13.52 26.01
CA LEU A 14 45.19 12.29 25.24
C LEU A 14 44.26 11.17 25.74
N ILE A 15 44.05 11.08 27.06
CA ILE A 15 43.10 10.12 27.67
C ILE A 15 41.65 10.49 27.33
N ILE A 16 41.30 11.77 27.31
CA ILE A 16 39.95 12.23 26.93
C ILE A 16 39.67 11.94 25.45
N VAL A 17 40.62 12.20 24.55
CA VAL A 17 40.49 11.87 23.12
C VAL A 17 40.38 10.35 22.92
N PHE A 18 41.13 9.55 23.68
CA PHE A 18 41.04 8.09 23.62
C PHE A 18 39.69 7.57 24.13
N LEU A 19 39.16 8.12 25.24
CA LEU A 19 37.83 7.78 25.76
C LEU A 19 36.69 8.20 24.82
N LEU A 20 36.83 9.32 24.10
CA LEU A 20 35.88 9.74 23.06
C LEU A 20 35.90 8.82 21.83
N SER A 21 37.03 8.19 21.51
CA SER A 21 37.13 7.20 20.41
C SER A 21 36.55 5.82 20.75
N LEU A 22 36.30 5.55 22.03
CA LEU A 22 35.66 4.32 22.53
C LEU A 22 34.16 4.48 22.73
N ALA A 23 33.58 5.66 22.46
CA ALA A 23 32.15 5.80 22.42
C ALA A 23 31.63 4.92 21.27
N PRO A 24 30.74 3.94 21.53
CA PRO A 24 30.07 3.25 20.43
C PRO A 24 29.38 4.33 19.59
N LEU A 25 29.62 4.31 18.28
CA LEU A 25 28.78 5.01 17.33
C LEU A 25 27.38 4.42 17.55
N VAL A 26 26.56 5.08 18.36
CA VAL A 26 25.13 4.81 18.40
C VAL A 26 24.63 5.30 17.05
N GLN A 27 24.70 4.42 16.06
CA GLN A 27 23.89 4.55 14.87
C GLN A 27 22.47 4.48 15.40
N ALA A 28 21.77 5.63 15.39
CA ALA A 28 20.34 5.63 15.48
C ALA A 28 19.86 4.82 14.27
N GLU A 29 19.57 3.55 14.52
CA GLU A 29 18.94 2.65 13.57
C GLU A 29 17.64 3.35 13.17
N ASP A 30 17.55 3.79 11.92
CA ASP A 30 16.31 4.34 11.38
C ASP A 30 15.32 3.18 11.35
N GLN A 31 14.54 3.02 12.43
CA GLN A 31 13.69 1.85 12.67
C GLN A 31 12.47 1.77 11.73
N GLY A 32 12.40 2.59 10.69
CA GLY A 32 11.40 2.48 9.65
C GLY A 32 12.04 1.94 8.38
N GLU A 33 11.77 0.67 8.05
CA GLU A 33 12.00 0.17 6.68
C GLU A 33 11.17 0.97 5.65
N TYR A 34 10.07 1.55 6.13
CA TYR A 34 9.09 2.29 5.33
C TYR A 34 9.10 3.78 5.66
N HIS A 35 9.11 4.64 4.63
CA HIS A 35 9.22 6.10 4.80
C HIS A 35 7.99 6.84 4.28
N THR A 36 7.48 6.47 3.11
CA THR A 36 6.45 7.26 2.41
C THR A 36 5.21 6.43 2.07
N ALA A 37 4.04 6.94 2.44
CA ALA A 37 2.74 6.41 2.05
C ALA A 37 1.99 7.38 1.13
N VAL A 38 1.57 6.93 -0.04
CA VAL A 38 0.76 7.69 -1.00
C VAL A 38 -0.66 7.13 -1.05
N ILE A 39 -1.63 7.92 -0.59
CA ILE A 39 -3.04 7.56 -0.50
C ILE A 39 -3.79 8.16 -1.71
N PHE A 40 -4.24 7.32 -2.63
CA PHE A 40 -5.16 7.68 -3.70
C PHE A 40 -6.59 7.43 -3.24
N TYR A 41 -7.40 8.49 -3.15
CA TYR A 41 -8.77 8.41 -2.63
C TYR A 41 -9.71 9.36 -3.39
N ASN A 42 -11.01 9.17 -3.20
CA ASN A 42 -12.03 10.11 -3.63
C ASN A 42 -12.41 10.99 -2.44
N GLU A 43 -12.08 12.28 -2.47
CA GLU A 43 -12.39 13.21 -1.36
C GLU A 43 -13.90 13.32 -1.11
N ALA A 44 -14.73 13.19 -2.15
CA ALA A 44 -16.18 13.25 -2.06
C ALA A 44 -16.80 12.01 -1.37
N CYS A 45 -16.04 10.93 -1.15
CA CYS A 45 -16.50 9.80 -0.34
C CYS A 45 -16.35 10.12 1.15
N SER A 46 -17.43 10.58 1.79
CA SER A 46 -17.40 10.99 3.21
C SER A 46 -16.91 9.89 4.15
N MET A 47 -17.40 8.66 4.00
CA MET A 47 -16.98 7.53 4.84
C MET A 47 -15.50 7.18 4.62
N CYS A 48 -15.03 7.16 3.38
CA CYS A 48 -13.62 6.89 3.05
C CYS A 48 -12.71 7.98 3.66
N SER A 49 -13.07 9.25 3.48
CA SER A 49 -12.33 10.39 4.02
C SER A 49 -12.29 10.38 5.56
N MET A 50 -13.37 9.95 6.22
CA MET A 50 -13.41 9.77 7.67
C MET A 50 -12.47 8.64 8.13
N TYR A 51 -12.57 7.45 7.54
CA TYR A 51 -11.69 6.33 7.86
C TYR A 51 -10.22 6.68 7.65
N ILE A 52 -9.89 7.28 6.50
CA ILE A 52 -8.52 7.69 6.17
C ILE A 52 -7.96 8.62 7.26
N LYS A 53 -8.76 9.61 7.68
CA LYS A 53 -8.34 10.62 8.66
C LYS A 53 -8.28 10.08 10.09
N GLN A 54 -9.24 9.25 10.48
CA GLN A 54 -9.45 8.86 11.88
C GLN A 54 -8.77 7.54 12.26
N GLU A 55 -8.49 6.67 11.28
CA GLU A 55 -7.99 5.33 11.53
C GLU A 55 -6.70 5.06 10.76
N LEU A 56 -6.72 5.19 9.43
CA LEU A 56 -5.58 4.82 8.59
C LEU A 56 -4.35 5.70 8.83
N ILE A 57 -4.48 7.03 8.74
CA ILE A 57 -3.35 7.95 8.94
C ILE A 57 -2.72 7.75 10.33
N PRO A 58 -3.49 7.75 11.44
CA PRO A 58 -2.93 7.46 12.76
C PRO A 58 -2.23 6.09 12.83
N THR A 59 -2.76 5.07 12.14
CA THR A 59 -2.12 3.74 12.10
C THR A 59 -0.79 3.77 11.35
N LEU A 60 -0.71 4.50 10.23
CA LEU A 60 0.54 4.66 9.46
C LEU A 60 1.58 5.45 10.27
N GLU A 61 1.17 6.51 10.96
CA GLU A 61 2.03 7.30 11.84
C GLU A 61 2.52 6.46 13.04
N GLU A 62 1.64 5.68 13.66
CA GLU A 62 1.99 4.73 14.74
C GLU A 62 2.98 3.66 14.27
N ALA A 63 2.88 3.24 13.01
CA ALA A 63 3.82 2.33 12.37
C ALA A 63 5.15 2.98 11.95
N GLY A 64 5.32 4.29 12.15
CA GLY A 64 6.57 5.01 11.87
C GLY A 64 6.67 5.63 10.47
N ILE A 65 5.60 5.65 9.67
CA ILE A 65 5.58 6.32 8.37
C ILE A 65 5.73 7.84 8.57
N LYS A 66 6.73 8.43 7.93
CA LYS A 66 7.10 9.85 8.12
C LYS A 66 6.42 10.78 7.13
N GLU A 67 6.22 10.32 5.90
CA GLU A 67 5.63 11.12 4.83
C GLU A 67 4.33 10.49 4.32
N ILE A 68 3.21 11.19 4.52
CA ILE A 68 1.89 10.76 4.04
C ILE A 68 1.37 11.75 3.01
N ILE A 69 1.24 11.30 1.77
CA ILE A 69 0.80 12.11 0.64
C ILE A 69 -0.61 11.67 0.23
N LYS A 70 -1.56 12.58 0.28
CA LYS A 70 -2.93 12.34 -0.20
C LYS A 70 -3.12 12.84 -1.62
N LYS A 71 -3.81 12.06 -2.45
CA LYS A 71 -4.08 12.36 -3.86
C LYS A 71 -5.54 12.10 -4.18
N ASP A 72 -6.30 13.17 -4.44
CA ASP A 72 -7.68 13.03 -4.89
C ASP A 72 -7.71 12.64 -6.38
N TYR A 73 -8.19 11.44 -6.71
CA TYR A 73 -8.25 10.98 -8.09
C TYR A 73 -9.53 11.38 -8.83
N ILE A 74 -10.54 11.93 -8.14
CA ILE A 74 -11.78 12.42 -8.77
C ILE A 74 -11.63 13.88 -9.17
N ASN A 75 -11.21 14.75 -8.24
CA ASN A 75 -11.12 16.18 -8.53
C ASN A 75 -9.83 16.54 -9.29
N GLU A 76 -8.75 15.78 -9.13
CA GLU A 76 -7.49 15.99 -9.85
C GLU A 76 -7.23 14.87 -10.86
N LYS A 77 -7.65 15.07 -12.13
CA LYS A 77 -7.54 14.05 -13.20
C LYS A 77 -6.15 13.44 -13.35
N LYS A 78 -5.08 14.21 -13.11
CA LYS A 78 -3.69 13.72 -13.15
C LYS A 78 -3.46 12.58 -12.16
N ASN A 79 -4.04 12.65 -10.96
CA ASN A 79 -3.89 11.60 -9.94
C ASN A 79 -4.54 10.28 -10.38
N ARG A 80 -5.66 10.33 -11.13
CA ARG A 80 -6.25 9.12 -11.73
C ARG A 80 -5.34 8.48 -12.78
N VAL A 81 -4.68 9.28 -13.61
CA VAL A 81 -3.70 8.78 -14.58
C VAL A 81 -2.55 8.07 -13.86
N VAL A 82 -1.99 8.70 -12.83
CA VAL A 82 -0.92 8.12 -12.02
C VAL A 82 -1.37 6.81 -11.36
N LEU A 83 -2.57 6.76 -10.75
CA LEU A 83 -3.12 5.54 -10.16
C LEU A 83 -3.24 4.41 -11.19
N ASN A 84 -3.77 4.71 -12.37
CA ASN A 84 -3.92 3.73 -13.44
C ASN A 84 -2.55 3.20 -13.93
N GLU A 85 -1.56 4.08 -14.05
CA GLU A 85 -0.19 3.70 -14.43
C GLU A 85 0.46 2.82 -13.36
N LEU A 86 0.28 3.13 -12.08
CA LEU A 86 0.77 2.31 -10.97
C LEU A 86 0.14 0.92 -11.00
N ASN A 87 -1.19 0.82 -11.10
CA ASN A 87 -1.88 -0.46 -11.15
C ASN A 87 -1.44 -1.29 -12.37
N LYS A 88 -1.27 -0.65 -13.55
CA LYS A 88 -0.76 -1.31 -14.75
C LYS A 88 0.69 -1.78 -14.60
N ARG A 89 1.57 -0.92 -14.10
CA ARG A 89 3.00 -1.23 -13.89
C ARG A 89 3.20 -2.39 -12.93
N LEU A 90 2.36 -2.46 -11.90
CA LEU A 90 2.38 -3.51 -10.89
C LEU A 90 1.53 -4.73 -11.27
N ASN A 91 0.85 -4.67 -12.42
CA ASN A 91 -0.08 -5.69 -12.91
C ASN A 91 -1.15 -6.07 -11.86
N ILE A 92 -1.67 -5.07 -11.13
CA ILE A 92 -2.72 -5.27 -10.13
C ILE A 92 -4.05 -5.51 -10.86
N PRO A 93 -4.66 -6.71 -10.77
CA PRO A 93 -5.88 -7.00 -11.49
C PRO A 93 -7.04 -6.13 -10.98
N PRO A 94 -8.02 -5.79 -11.83
CA PRO A 94 -9.17 -4.97 -11.41
C PRO A 94 -9.89 -5.47 -10.16
N LYS A 95 -9.98 -6.80 -9.96
CA LYS A 95 -10.58 -7.43 -8.77
C LYS A 95 -9.84 -7.15 -7.46
N LEU A 96 -8.59 -6.68 -7.53
CA LEU A 96 -7.75 -6.35 -6.37
C LEU A 96 -7.57 -4.83 -6.17
N GLN A 97 -8.33 -4.00 -6.90
CA GLN A 97 -8.29 -2.55 -6.76
C GLN A 97 -9.43 -2.11 -5.82
N GLY A 98 -9.07 -1.61 -4.64
CA GLY A 98 -10.04 -1.12 -3.67
C GLY A 98 -10.59 0.27 -4.02
N HIS A 99 -11.67 0.68 -3.36
CA HIS A 99 -12.31 2.00 -3.54
C HIS A 99 -11.42 3.18 -3.10
N PHE A 100 -10.35 2.93 -2.34
CA PHE A 100 -9.16 3.76 -2.28
C PHE A 100 -7.93 2.85 -2.21
N THR A 101 -6.75 3.39 -2.48
CA THR A 101 -5.50 2.61 -2.48
C THR A 101 -4.36 3.39 -1.85
N VAL A 102 -3.56 2.70 -1.03
CA VAL A 102 -2.35 3.22 -0.42
C VAL A 102 -1.17 2.47 -1.00
N PHE A 103 -0.17 3.21 -1.49
CA PHE A 103 1.13 2.66 -1.85
C PHE A 103 2.13 3.09 -0.80
N ILE A 104 2.76 2.14 -0.11
CA ILE A 104 3.80 2.40 0.87
C ILE A 104 5.11 1.95 0.24
N ASP A 105 5.93 2.96 -0.06
CA ASP A 105 7.11 2.85 -0.90
C ASP A 105 6.86 1.97 -2.15
N ASN A 106 7.68 0.95 -2.38
CA ASN A 106 7.53 0.02 -3.51
C ASN A 106 7.16 -1.41 -3.07
N LYS A 107 6.79 -1.60 -1.79
CA LYS A 107 6.66 -2.91 -1.15
C LYS A 107 5.24 -3.25 -0.69
N VAL A 108 4.46 -2.29 -0.18
CA VAL A 108 3.11 -2.59 0.35
C VAL A 108 2.05 -1.81 -0.41
N VAL A 109 0.97 -2.49 -0.79
CA VAL A 109 -0.24 -1.90 -1.37
C VAL A 109 -1.43 -2.25 -0.46
N LEU A 110 -2.12 -1.24 0.06
CA LEU A 110 -3.34 -1.44 0.85
C LEU A 110 -4.54 -0.96 0.04
N GLY A 111 -5.57 -1.80 -0.10
CA GLY A 111 -6.83 -1.46 -0.76
C GLY A 111 -7.98 -1.46 0.23
N GLY A 112 -8.73 -0.37 0.29
CA GLY A 112 -9.89 -0.25 1.19
C GLY A 112 -9.54 -0.30 2.69
N HIS A 113 -10.47 -0.76 3.52
CA HIS A 113 -10.41 -0.70 4.99
C HIS A 113 -9.65 -1.87 5.60
N VAL A 114 -8.37 -2.03 5.25
CA VAL A 114 -7.51 -3.09 5.80
C VAL A 114 -7.47 -3.00 7.34
N PRO A 115 -7.63 -4.12 8.07
CA PRO A 115 -7.62 -4.10 9.53
C PRO A 115 -6.32 -3.55 10.12
N LYS A 116 -6.43 -2.76 11.19
CA LYS A 116 -5.28 -2.13 11.85
C LYS A 116 -4.18 -3.14 12.20
N HIS A 117 -4.53 -4.30 12.76
CA HIS A 117 -3.51 -5.30 13.15
C HIS A 117 -2.75 -5.84 11.94
N VAL A 118 -3.38 -5.98 10.77
CA VAL A 118 -2.71 -6.40 9.53
C VAL A 118 -1.73 -5.32 9.06
N VAL A 119 -2.14 -4.05 9.08
CA VAL A 119 -1.26 -2.93 8.71
C VAL A 119 -0.07 -2.84 9.65
N MET A 120 -0.30 -2.91 10.96
CA MET A 120 0.77 -2.88 11.97
C MET A 120 1.72 -4.07 11.81
N ASP A 121 1.19 -5.28 11.61
CA ASP A 121 2.01 -6.47 11.39
C ASP A 121 2.93 -6.29 10.19
N LEU A 122 2.42 -5.78 9.05
CA LEU A 122 3.22 -5.58 7.85
C LEU A 122 4.33 -4.54 7.99
N LEU A 123 4.08 -3.47 8.73
CA LEU A 123 4.97 -2.30 8.77
C LEU A 123 5.95 -2.30 9.94
N THR A 124 5.69 -3.08 11.00
CA THR A 124 6.48 -3.03 12.24
C THR A 124 7.15 -4.34 12.62
N LYS A 125 6.72 -5.46 12.05
CA LYS A 125 7.36 -6.76 12.30
C LYS A 125 8.43 -7.01 11.24
N ASP A 126 9.48 -7.70 11.67
CA ASP A 126 10.52 -8.22 10.78
C ASP A 126 9.96 -9.41 10.00
N LEU A 127 9.45 -9.12 8.79
CA LEU A 127 8.78 -10.06 7.91
C LEU A 127 9.41 -10.00 6.52
N GLU A 128 9.82 -11.14 6.00
CA GLU A 128 10.45 -11.25 4.69
C GLU A 128 9.40 -11.34 3.57
N TYR A 129 9.37 -10.31 2.71
CA TYR A 129 8.59 -10.30 1.47
C TYR A 129 9.11 -9.24 0.49
N ASP A 130 9.04 -9.54 -0.81
CA ASP A 130 9.42 -8.60 -1.87
C ASP A 130 8.38 -7.48 -2.04
N ARG A 131 7.10 -7.88 -2.15
CA ARG A 131 5.96 -6.99 -2.29
C ARG A 131 4.68 -7.71 -1.90
N ILE A 132 3.76 -6.99 -1.27
CA ILE A 132 2.44 -7.49 -0.92
C ILE A 132 1.33 -6.48 -1.20
N LEU A 133 0.17 -6.98 -1.62
CA LEU A 133 -1.09 -6.27 -1.66
C LEU A 133 -2.05 -6.89 -0.66
N VAL A 134 -2.70 -6.06 0.16
CA VAL A 134 -3.80 -6.49 1.03
C VAL A 134 -5.04 -5.68 0.68
N LEU A 135 -6.17 -6.36 0.45
CA LEU A 135 -7.45 -5.76 0.08
C LEU A 135 -8.53 -6.13 1.09
N GLN A 136 -9.24 -5.11 1.57
CA GLN A 136 -10.49 -5.26 2.30
C GLN A 136 -11.44 -4.16 1.83
N ASP A 137 -12.39 -4.47 0.93
CA ASP A 137 -13.19 -3.43 0.26
C ASP A 137 -14.57 -3.18 0.91
N GLU A 138 -14.96 -4.02 1.89
CA GLU A 138 -16.26 -3.89 2.56
C GLU A 138 -16.22 -2.81 3.64
N MET A 139 -17.09 -1.80 3.55
CA MET A 139 -17.08 -0.65 4.46
C MET A 139 -17.71 -0.92 5.85
N LYS A 140 -18.44 -2.03 6.02
CA LYS A 140 -19.14 -2.38 7.27
C LYS A 140 -19.17 -3.89 7.47
N ASN A 141 -18.95 -4.33 8.72
CA ASN A 141 -19.04 -5.73 9.15
C ASN A 141 -18.19 -6.69 8.29
N ALA A 142 -16.98 -6.23 7.94
CA ALA A 142 -16.01 -7.00 7.17
C ALA A 142 -15.74 -8.35 7.82
N LYS A 143 -15.83 -9.43 7.04
CA LYS A 143 -15.58 -10.80 7.55
C LYS A 143 -14.24 -11.36 7.14
N SER A 144 -13.65 -10.81 6.08
CA SER A 144 -12.41 -11.29 5.49
C SER A 144 -11.62 -10.17 4.84
N TYR A 145 -10.36 -10.46 4.55
CA TYR A 145 -9.49 -9.67 3.68
C TYR A 145 -8.76 -10.61 2.71
N PHE A 146 -8.23 -10.05 1.63
CA PHE A 146 -7.39 -10.75 0.67
C PHE A 146 -5.94 -10.33 0.80
N ALA A 147 -5.02 -11.27 0.64
CA ALA A 147 -3.58 -11.02 0.57
C ALA A 147 -3.00 -11.58 -0.74
N TRP A 148 -2.06 -10.85 -1.33
CA TRP A 148 -1.46 -11.20 -2.62
C TRP A 148 -0.02 -10.68 -2.77
N GLY A 149 0.94 -11.59 -2.94
CA GLY A 149 2.37 -11.36 -3.08
C GLY A 149 2.82 -11.23 -4.54
N PHE A 150 1.93 -10.78 -5.43
CA PHE A 150 2.25 -10.56 -6.85
C PHE A 150 2.69 -11.82 -7.63
N LYS A 151 2.34 -13.01 -7.14
CA LYS A 151 2.42 -14.30 -7.84
C LYS A 151 1.21 -15.16 -7.47
N GLY A 152 0.75 -15.97 -8.40
CA GLY A 152 -0.44 -16.81 -8.24
C GLY A 152 -1.70 -15.99 -7.95
N ASP A 153 -2.69 -16.65 -7.36
CA ASP A 153 -3.95 -16.04 -6.94
C ASP A 153 -3.86 -15.40 -5.56
N ALA A 154 -4.65 -14.33 -5.36
CA ALA A 154 -4.90 -13.79 -4.03
C ALA A 154 -5.60 -14.82 -3.14
N LYS A 155 -5.23 -14.83 -1.86
CA LYS A 155 -5.80 -15.73 -0.85
C LYS A 155 -6.66 -14.93 0.12
N GLU A 156 -7.82 -15.50 0.48
CA GLU A 156 -8.74 -14.91 1.43
C GLU A 156 -8.46 -15.44 2.85
N TYR A 157 -8.55 -14.54 3.83
CA TYR A 157 -8.38 -14.83 5.25
C TYR A 157 -9.51 -14.19 6.04
N THR A 158 -9.89 -14.78 7.18
CA THR A 158 -10.85 -14.14 8.08
C THR A 158 -10.29 -12.84 8.63
N ILE A 159 -11.17 -11.90 9.00
CA ILE A 159 -10.78 -10.54 9.38
C ILE A 159 -9.78 -10.52 10.55
N ASP A 160 -9.91 -11.46 11.49
CA ASP A 160 -9.05 -11.57 12.68
C ASP A 160 -7.75 -12.37 12.44
N SER A 161 -7.57 -12.97 11.26
CA SER A 161 -6.37 -13.75 10.94
C SER A 161 -5.16 -12.83 10.78
N SER A 162 -4.00 -13.27 11.28
CA SER A 162 -2.72 -12.56 11.06
C SER A 162 -2.23 -12.74 9.63
N ILE A 163 -1.63 -11.69 9.08
CA ILE A 163 -1.02 -11.67 7.75
C ILE A 163 0.18 -12.61 7.62
N THR A 164 0.84 -12.95 8.73
CA THR A 164 1.97 -13.89 8.75
C THR A 164 1.58 -15.26 8.21
N GLY A 165 0.31 -15.69 8.40
CA GLY A 165 -0.19 -16.93 7.83
C GLY A 165 -0.15 -16.94 6.29
N TYR A 166 -0.42 -15.79 5.66
CA TYR A 166 -0.24 -15.64 4.22
C TYR A 166 1.22 -15.67 3.80
N LEU A 167 2.07 -14.90 4.49
CA LEU A 167 3.48 -14.78 4.15
C LEU A 167 4.20 -16.13 4.26
N ASN A 168 3.96 -16.90 5.33
CA ASN A 168 4.54 -18.23 5.47
C ASN A 168 4.12 -19.15 4.32
N TRP A 169 2.82 -19.19 4.00
CA TRP A 169 2.33 -19.96 2.86
C TRP A 169 2.95 -19.48 1.55
N PHE A 170 3.06 -18.17 1.33
CA PHE A 170 3.59 -17.60 0.11
C PHE A 170 5.05 -17.99 -0.07
N THR A 171 5.89 -17.82 0.94
CA THR A 171 7.32 -18.18 0.92
C THR A 171 7.52 -19.68 0.67
N GLU A 172 6.70 -20.55 1.28
CA GLU A 172 6.77 -22.00 1.06
C GLU A 172 6.38 -22.42 -0.37
N ASN A 173 5.56 -21.63 -1.06
CA ASN A 173 4.99 -22.00 -2.35
C ASN A 173 5.52 -21.14 -3.51
N GLU A 174 6.33 -20.12 -3.23
CA GLU A 174 6.67 -19.03 -4.15
C GLU A 174 7.19 -19.52 -5.51
N ASP A 175 8.10 -20.50 -5.49
CA ASP A 175 8.73 -21.07 -6.68
C ASP A 175 7.75 -21.81 -7.61
N SER A 176 6.64 -22.29 -7.05
CA SER A 176 5.58 -22.96 -7.80
C SER A 176 4.53 -22.02 -8.37
N LEU A 177 4.50 -20.76 -7.90
CA LEU A 177 3.50 -19.78 -8.30
C LEU A 177 3.88 -19.12 -9.63
N THR A 178 2.90 -19.01 -10.52
CA THR A 178 3.07 -18.31 -11.78
C THR A 178 3.05 -16.79 -11.57
N LYS A 179 3.82 -16.06 -12.38
CA LYS A 179 3.69 -14.60 -12.45
C LYS A 179 2.28 -14.26 -12.96
N PRO A 180 1.65 -13.20 -12.45
CA PRO A 180 0.31 -12.83 -12.91
C PRO A 180 0.32 -12.58 -14.40
N GLU A 181 -0.62 -13.21 -15.11
CA GLU A 181 -0.90 -12.88 -16.50
C GLU A 181 -1.26 -11.40 -16.60
N ASN A 182 -0.92 -10.76 -17.71
CA ASN A 182 -1.17 -9.32 -17.91
C ASN A 182 -2.68 -9.03 -17.82
N SER A 183 -3.16 -8.57 -16.66
CA SER A 183 -4.58 -8.24 -16.45
C SER A 183 -5.02 -7.03 -17.28
N TYR A 184 -4.05 -6.35 -17.88
CA TYR A 184 -4.21 -5.18 -18.75
C TYR A 184 -3.94 -5.47 -20.23
N SER A 185 -3.56 -6.70 -20.61
CA SER A 185 -3.54 -7.07 -22.02
C SER A 185 -4.98 -7.23 -22.49
N SER A 186 -5.51 -6.18 -23.09
CA SER A 186 -6.77 -6.16 -23.81
C SER A 186 -6.75 -7.21 -24.93
N SER A 187 -7.19 -8.43 -24.62
CA SER A 187 -7.70 -9.39 -25.60
C SER A 187 -9.23 -9.42 -25.63
N TRP A 188 -9.87 -8.48 -24.93
CA TRP A 188 -11.30 -8.24 -25.07
C TRP A 188 -11.52 -7.55 -26.40
N LYS A 189 -11.60 -8.37 -27.46
CA LYS A 189 -11.83 -7.92 -28.82
C LYS A 189 -13.14 -7.14 -28.81
N PHE A 190 -13.06 -5.82 -29.01
CA PHE A 190 -14.23 -4.96 -29.16
C PHE A 190 -15.24 -5.55 -30.18
N SER A 191 -14.75 -6.30 -31.18
CA SER A 191 -15.56 -7.06 -32.14
C SER A 191 -16.45 -8.14 -31.54
N THR A 192 -16.10 -8.76 -30.41
CA THR A 192 -16.94 -9.77 -29.75
C THR A 192 -17.99 -9.15 -28.82
N MET A 193 -17.79 -7.92 -28.37
CA MET A 193 -18.76 -7.17 -27.56
C MET A 193 -19.68 -6.28 -28.41
N LEU A 194 -19.28 -5.91 -29.63
CA LEU A 194 -20.07 -5.08 -30.53
C LEU A 194 -21.50 -5.59 -30.73
N PRO A 195 -21.76 -6.90 -30.97
CA PRO A 195 -23.12 -7.39 -31.15
C PRO A 195 -23.98 -7.25 -29.89
N LEU A 196 -23.37 -7.36 -28.70
CA LEU A 196 -24.06 -7.20 -27.42
C LEU A 196 -24.38 -5.73 -27.14
N ILE A 197 -23.44 -4.83 -27.40
CA ILE A 197 -23.61 -3.38 -27.22
C ILE A 197 -24.64 -2.83 -28.21
N VAL A 198 -24.56 -3.24 -29.48
CA VAL A 198 -25.51 -2.81 -30.52
C VAL A 198 -26.90 -3.38 -30.26
N SER A 199 -27.01 -4.65 -29.87
CA SER A 199 -28.33 -5.24 -29.62
C SER A 199 -29.00 -4.68 -28.36
N SER A 200 -28.25 -4.46 -27.27
CA SER A 200 -28.80 -3.83 -26.06
C SER A 200 -29.16 -2.36 -26.28
N GLY A 201 -28.29 -1.58 -26.94
CA GLY A 201 -28.56 -0.19 -27.28
C GLY A 201 -29.72 -0.02 -28.27
N PHE A 202 -29.90 -0.95 -29.21
CA PHE A 202 -31.03 -0.95 -30.14
C PHE A 202 -32.35 -1.31 -29.42
N LEU A 203 -32.34 -2.31 -28.54
CA LEU A 203 -33.51 -2.67 -27.74
C LEU A 203 -33.93 -1.54 -26.79
N ASP A 204 -32.96 -0.86 -26.18
CA ASP A 204 -33.22 0.30 -25.34
C ASP A 204 -33.68 1.51 -26.17
N GLY A 205 -33.15 1.68 -27.37
CA GLY A 205 -33.60 2.69 -28.33
C GLY A 205 -35.02 2.45 -28.87
N ILE A 206 -35.53 1.21 -28.85
CA ILE A 206 -36.90 0.86 -29.22
C ILE A 206 -37.87 0.95 -28.03
N ASN A 207 -37.37 1.30 -26.84
CA ASN A 207 -38.20 1.49 -25.66
C ASN A 207 -39.16 2.69 -25.86
N PRO A 208 -40.49 2.52 -25.72
CA PRO A 208 -41.47 3.61 -25.83
C PRO A 208 -41.16 4.82 -24.95
N CYS A 209 -40.44 4.63 -23.83
CA CYS A 209 -40.01 5.70 -22.94
C CYS A 209 -38.92 6.60 -23.54
N ALA A 210 -38.09 6.09 -24.46
CA ALA A 210 -37.06 6.88 -25.13
C ALA A 210 -37.64 7.73 -26.27
N PHE A 211 -38.67 7.25 -26.96
CA PHE A 211 -39.37 8.01 -28.01
C PHE A 211 -40.26 9.11 -27.45
N ALA A 212 -40.79 8.97 -26.24
CA ALA A 212 -41.69 9.95 -25.62
C ALA A 212 -41.00 11.26 -25.16
N VAL A 213 -39.67 11.35 -25.29
CA VAL A 213 -38.84 12.53 -24.93
C VAL A 213 -38.38 13.31 -26.18
N LEU A 214 -38.72 12.85 -27.38
CA LEU A 214 -38.57 13.59 -28.65
C LEU A 214 -39.91 14.21 -29.08
#